data_AF-A0A357L9G3-F1
#
_entry.id   AF-A0A357L9G3-F1
#
_cell.length_a   1.000
_cell.length_b   1.000
_cell.length_c   1.000
_cell.angle_alpha   90.00
_cell.angle_beta   90.00
_cell.angle_gamma   90.00
#
_symmetry.space_group_name_H-M   'P 1'
#
loop_
_entity.id
_entity.type
_entity.pdbx_description
1 polymer ?
#
loop_
_entity_poly.entity_id
_entity_poly.type
_entity_poly.pdbx_seq_one_letter_code
_entity_poly.pdbx_strand_id
1 'polypeptide(L)'
;MADRALCIDAHRPMSGAEDDFRPKLGRIRSLGGRSAKRYTAKLAAAMEKARPGALAKRSGRGYSLSHIGRGAGIAAALSTKAHPFAKFRARRVAVKIRSVRLGKNGIPKARAHLRYIQRDGAQKDGTPGKLYGPQCDGVDDAAFLEEGKSDRHQFRIILSPEDASELEDLDTFTRDVMAAAERDLGTKLDWVAVNHYDT
;
A
#
# COMPACT_ATOMS: atom_id res chain seq x y z
N MET A 1 33.02 9.96 -1.35
CA MET A 1 32.76 11.37 -1.05
C MET A 1 31.25 11.53 -0.94
N ALA A 2 30.71 11.21 0.23
CA ALA A 2 29.30 11.36 0.55
C ALA A 2 29.20 12.43 1.63
N ASP A 3 28.46 13.47 1.30
CA ASP A 3 28.20 14.60 2.18
C ASP A 3 27.12 14.24 3.21
N ARG A 4 27.36 14.70 4.44
CA ARG A 4 26.46 14.79 5.60
C ARG A 4 25.38 15.85 5.29
N ALA A 5 24.28 16.08 6.01
CA ALA A 5 23.57 15.57 7.18
C ALA A 5 22.17 16.25 7.14
N LEU A 6 21.19 15.77 7.91
CA LEU A 6 20.32 16.72 8.64
C LEU A 6 19.81 16.12 9.94
N CYS A 7 20.22 16.78 11.03
CA CYS A 7 19.81 16.63 12.41
C CYS A 7 18.41 17.26 12.60
N ILE A 8 17.55 16.72 13.46
CA ILE A 8 16.37 17.44 13.96
C ILE A 8 16.49 17.52 15.47
N ASP A 9 16.89 18.71 15.94
CA ASP A 9 16.82 19.14 17.33
C ASP A 9 15.35 19.29 17.75
N ALA A 10 15.00 18.64 18.87
CA ALA A 10 13.75 18.85 19.56
C ALA A 10 13.94 19.97 20.59
N HIS A 11 13.22 21.08 20.43
CA HIS A 11 13.11 22.10 21.48
C HIS A 11 11.64 22.30 21.87
N ARG A 12 11.38 22.25 23.18
CA ARG A 12 10.10 22.55 23.82
C ARG A 12 10.19 23.93 24.46
N PRO A 13 9.23 24.83 24.22
CA PRO A 13 8.96 25.90 25.17
C PRO A 13 7.65 25.63 25.94
N MET A 14 7.74 25.83 27.25
CA MET A 14 6.61 25.98 28.18
C MET A 14 6.35 27.47 28.44
N SER A 15 5.07 27.77 28.68
CA SER A 15 4.46 28.92 29.39
C SER A 15 4.57 30.35 28.84
N GLY A 16 3.39 30.98 28.74
CA GLY A 16 3.15 32.32 29.30
C GLY A 16 3.01 33.47 28.31
N ALA A 17 1.79 33.71 27.84
CA ALA A 17 1.20 35.05 27.66
C ALA A 17 -0.20 34.88 27.04
N GLU A 18 -1.24 35.39 27.71
CA GLU A 18 -2.53 35.64 27.07
C GLU A 18 -2.34 36.80 26.08
N ASP A 19 -2.09 36.47 24.81
CA ASP A 19 -2.09 37.46 23.74
C ASP A 19 -3.53 37.89 23.47
N ASP A 20 -3.87 39.05 24.01
CA ASP A 20 -5.12 39.78 23.82
C ASP A 20 -5.34 40.04 22.31
N PHE A 21 -6.05 39.11 21.65
CA PHE A 21 -6.21 39.09 20.19
C PHE A 21 -7.15 40.21 19.75
N ARG A 22 -6.58 41.32 19.29
CA ARG A 22 -7.31 42.46 18.72
C ARG A 22 -7.29 42.43 17.19
N PRO A 23 -8.33 41.88 16.52
CA PRO A 23 -8.36 41.81 15.07
C PRO A 23 -8.47 43.20 14.47
N LYS A 24 -7.45 43.62 13.69
CA LYS A 24 -7.54 44.80 12.83
C LYS A 24 -8.18 44.41 11.50
N LEU A 25 -9.43 44.81 11.30
CA LEU A 25 -10.12 44.64 10.02
C LEU A 25 -9.49 45.58 8.98
N GLY A 26 -9.13 45.03 7.82
CA GLY A 26 -8.64 45.81 6.69
C GLY A 26 -9.74 46.64 6.03
N ARG A 27 -9.37 47.50 5.09
CA ARG A 27 -10.30 48.31 4.29
C ARG A 27 -11.38 47.42 3.66
N ILE A 28 -12.64 47.85 3.72
CA ILE A 28 -13.77 47.17 3.07
C ILE A 28 -13.43 46.92 1.59
N ARG A 29 -13.55 45.66 1.16
CA ARG A 29 -13.18 45.11 -0.17
C ARG A 29 -11.68 44.95 -0.45
N SER A 30 -10.80 45.10 0.53
CA SER A 30 -9.40 44.68 0.36
C SER A 30 -9.29 43.16 0.40
N LEU A 31 -8.65 42.56 -0.61
CA LEU A 31 -8.41 41.11 -0.70
C LEU A 31 -7.32 40.60 0.27
N GLY A 32 -6.80 41.50 1.12
CA GLY A 32 -5.75 41.21 2.09
C GLY A 32 -4.37 40.95 1.44
N GLY A 33 -3.31 41.36 2.14
CA GLY A 33 -1.94 41.04 1.73
C GLY A 33 -1.53 39.61 2.07
N ARG A 34 -0.22 39.30 2.02
CA ARG A 34 0.34 37.98 2.39
C ARG A 34 -0.09 37.50 3.78
N SER A 35 -0.35 38.41 4.72
CA SER A 35 -0.82 38.08 6.09
C SER A 35 -2.22 37.45 6.10
N ALA A 36 -3.16 37.99 5.32
CA ALA A 36 -4.51 37.43 5.21
C ALA A 36 -4.50 36.03 4.57
N LYS A 37 -3.67 35.83 3.53
CA LYS A 37 -3.44 34.50 2.93
C LYS A 37 -2.83 33.49 3.91
N ARG A 38 -1.93 33.94 4.79
CA ARG A 38 -1.36 33.08 5.84
C ARG A 38 -2.39 32.70 6.90
N TYR A 39 -3.27 33.63 7.27
CA TYR A 39 -4.33 33.38 8.24
C TYR A 39 -5.40 32.42 7.69
N THR A 40 -5.86 32.62 6.45
CA THR A 40 -6.82 31.69 5.82
C THR A 40 -6.23 30.30 5.61
N ALA A 41 -4.94 30.19 5.27
CA ALA A 41 -4.25 28.90 5.20
C ALA A 41 -4.16 28.21 6.58
N LYS A 42 -3.88 28.96 7.65
CA LYS A 42 -3.90 28.43 9.03
C LYS A 42 -5.31 27.96 9.44
N LEU A 43 -6.34 28.74 9.08
CA LEU A 43 -7.73 28.38 9.35
C LEU A 43 -8.14 27.10 8.59
N ALA A 44 -7.77 26.98 7.32
CA ALA A 44 -8.02 25.78 6.51
C ALA A 44 -7.31 24.55 7.10
N ALA A 45 -6.06 24.70 7.54
CA ALA A 45 -5.32 23.61 8.19
C ALA A 45 -5.95 23.19 9.53
N ALA A 46 -6.44 24.14 10.33
CA ALA A 46 -7.14 23.85 11.57
C ALA A 46 -8.49 23.14 11.32
N MET A 47 -9.23 23.57 10.28
CA MET A 47 -10.48 22.94 9.87
C MET A 47 -10.28 21.52 9.34
N GLU A 48 -9.25 21.28 8.53
CA GLU A 48 -8.91 19.92 8.06
C GLU A 48 -8.48 19.01 9.21
N LYS A 49 -7.77 19.56 10.21
CA LYS A 49 -7.39 18.79 11.41
C LYS A 49 -8.58 18.44 12.29
N ALA A 50 -9.57 19.33 12.40
CA ALA A 50 -10.79 19.10 13.18
C ALA A 50 -11.81 18.22 12.44
N ARG A 51 -11.88 18.32 11.11
CA ARG A 51 -12.78 17.56 10.23
C ARG A 51 -12.06 17.20 8.92
N PRO A 52 -11.32 16.07 8.91
CA PRO A 52 -10.60 15.62 7.72
C PRO A 52 -11.55 15.43 6.53
N GLY A 53 -11.23 16.02 5.38
CA GLY A 53 -12.01 15.91 4.15
C GLY A 53 -13.16 16.91 3.99
N ALA A 54 -13.38 17.84 4.95
CA ALA A 54 -14.41 18.88 4.82
C ALA A 54 -14.19 19.82 3.61
N LEU A 55 -12.95 19.94 3.14
CA LEU A 55 -12.57 20.75 1.98
C LEU A 55 -12.34 19.91 0.71
N ALA A 56 -12.56 18.61 0.74
CA ALA A 56 -12.34 17.73 -0.41
C ALA A 56 -13.47 17.90 -1.45
N LYS A 57 -13.13 18.31 -2.67
CA LYS A 57 -14.09 18.31 -3.80
C LYS A 57 -14.56 16.88 -4.07
N ARG A 58 -15.88 16.65 -3.99
CA ARG A 58 -16.54 15.44 -4.51
C ARG A 58 -16.37 15.41 -6.03
N SER A 59 -15.37 14.66 -6.52
CA SER A 59 -15.29 14.32 -7.94
C SER A 59 -16.24 13.16 -8.25
N GLY A 60 -16.95 13.26 -9.37
CA GLY A 60 -18.14 12.48 -9.69
C GLY A 60 -17.94 10.97 -9.97
N ARG A 61 -19.10 10.37 -10.22
CA ARG A 61 -19.44 8.97 -10.51
C ARG A 61 -18.39 8.18 -11.31
N GLY A 62 -17.69 7.28 -10.63
CA GLY A 62 -16.80 6.28 -11.21
C GLY A 62 -16.06 5.52 -10.10
N TYR A 63 -16.10 4.18 -10.14
CA TYR A 63 -15.35 3.21 -9.33
C TYR A 63 -15.12 3.59 -7.85
N SER A 64 -15.96 3.08 -6.95
CA SER A 64 -15.82 3.29 -5.50
C SER A 64 -14.63 2.51 -4.95
N LEU A 65 -13.45 3.13 -4.97
CA LEU A 65 -12.27 2.76 -4.19
C LEU A 65 -12.48 3.06 -2.69
N SER A 66 -13.68 2.87 -2.14
CA SER A 66 -13.98 3.18 -0.74
C SER A 66 -13.18 2.35 0.26
N HIS A 67 -12.69 1.18 -0.16
CA HIS A 67 -11.80 0.30 0.62
C HIS A 67 -10.31 0.62 0.40
N ILE A 68 -9.97 1.23 -0.74
CA ILE A 68 -8.67 1.87 -1.02
C ILE A 68 -8.83 3.39 -0.83
N GLY A 69 -9.62 3.79 0.17
CA GLY A 69 -10.07 5.16 0.34
C GLY A 69 -8.97 6.04 0.93
N ARG A 70 -8.92 7.32 0.53
CA ARG A 70 -8.20 8.35 1.31
C ARG A 70 -8.65 8.26 2.76
N GLY A 71 -7.77 7.76 3.63
CA GLY A 71 -8.08 7.49 5.04
C GLY A 71 -7.89 6.03 5.46
N ALA A 72 -7.80 5.05 4.56
CA ALA A 72 -7.51 3.65 4.93
C ALA A 72 -6.15 3.51 5.63
N GLY A 73 -5.11 4.20 5.11
CA GLY A 73 -3.82 4.30 5.80
C GLY A 73 -3.90 5.02 7.14
N ILE A 74 -4.82 5.98 7.31
CA ILE A 74 -5.04 6.69 8.59
C ILE A 74 -5.82 5.79 9.58
N ALA A 75 -6.83 5.05 9.12
CA ALA A 75 -7.57 4.08 9.93
C ALA A 75 -6.66 2.93 10.37
N ALA A 76 -5.84 2.38 9.47
CA ALA A 76 -4.79 1.43 9.82
C ALA A 76 -3.77 2.03 10.82
N ALA A 77 -3.36 3.29 10.62
CA ALA A 77 -2.48 4.01 11.56
C ALA A 77 -3.16 4.29 12.92
N LEU A 78 -4.49 4.40 12.97
CA LEU A 78 -5.27 4.59 14.20
C LEU A 78 -5.50 3.26 14.92
N SER A 79 -5.83 2.18 14.22
CA SER A 79 -5.93 0.83 14.79
C SER A 79 -4.58 0.35 15.36
N THR A 80 -3.48 0.66 14.69
CA THR A 80 -2.12 0.39 15.22
C THR A 80 -1.73 1.29 16.39
N LYS A 81 -2.38 2.46 16.56
CA LYS A 81 -2.22 3.32 17.75
C LYS A 81 -3.06 2.88 18.95
N ALA A 82 -4.22 2.26 18.70
CA ALA A 82 -5.07 1.70 19.76
C ALA A 82 -4.40 0.54 20.51
N HIS A 83 -3.38 -0.07 19.90
CA HIS A 83 -2.55 -1.11 20.50
C HIS A 83 -1.10 -0.62 20.59
N PRO A 84 -0.64 -0.11 21.75
CA PRO A 84 0.73 0.42 21.92
C PRO A 84 1.83 -0.55 21.48
N PHE A 85 1.55 -1.85 21.54
CA PHE A 85 2.43 -2.92 21.12
C PHE A 85 2.19 -3.46 19.70
N ALA A 86 1.16 -2.99 18.98
CA ALA A 86 0.89 -3.48 17.62
C ALA A 86 2.05 -3.20 16.68
N LYS A 87 2.79 -2.09 16.87
CA LYS A 87 3.99 -1.81 16.07
C LYS A 87 5.14 -2.78 16.34
N PHE A 88 5.18 -3.38 17.53
CA PHE A 88 6.18 -4.38 17.93
C PHE A 88 5.73 -5.82 17.65
N ARG A 89 4.44 -6.03 17.32
CA ARG A 89 3.86 -7.33 16.94
C ARG A 89 3.49 -7.41 15.46
N ALA A 90 3.57 -6.31 14.73
CA ALA A 90 3.28 -6.26 13.30
C ALA A 90 4.52 -6.73 12.54
N ARG A 91 4.34 -7.81 11.78
CA ARG A 91 5.32 -8.25 10.79
C ARG A 91 5.33 -7.28 9.63
N ARG A 92 6.52 -6.89 9.19
CA ARG A 92 6.71 -6.00 8.05
C ARG A 92 6.96 -6.83 6.80
N VAL A 93 6.35 -6.42 5.71
CA VAL A 93 6.42 -7.11 4.43
C VAL A 93 6.69 -6.06 3.37
N ALA A 94 7.81 -6.19 2.66
CA ALA A 94 8.03 -5.42 1.45
C ALA A 94 7.19 -6.03 0.32
N VAL A 95 6.39 -5.21 -0.35
CA VAL A 95 5.53 -5.64 -1.46
C VAL A 95 5.93 -4.92 -2.73
N LYS A 96 6.28 -5.68 -3.77
CA LYS A 96 6.55 -5.13 -5.10
C LYS A 96 5.48 -5.58 -6.07
N ILE A 97 4.78 -4.63 -6.68
CA ILE A 97 3.70 -4.90 -7.63
C ILE A 97 4.07 -4.34 -9.00
N ARG A 98 3.86 -5.14 -10.05
CA ARG A 98 4.00 -4.72 -11.45
C ARG A 98 2.78 -5.17 -12.24
N SER A 99 2.18 -4.24 -12.99
CA SER A 99 1.16 -4.57 -14.00
C SER A 99 1.79 -4.74 -15.38
N VAL A 100 1.46 -5.83 -16.07
CA VAL A 100 1.96 -6.15 -17.41
C VAL A 100 0.78 -6.29 -18.35
N ARG A 101 0.72 -5.44 -19.39
CA ARG A 101 -0.32 -5.53 -20.41
C ARG A 101 -0.11 -6.74 -21.32
N LEU A 102 -1.12 -7.62 -21.39
CA LEU A 102 -1.14 -8.79 -22.24
C LEU A 102 -1.68 -8.36 -23.62
N GLY A 103 -0.79 -7.95 -24.51
CA GLY A 103 -1.12 -7.68 -25.92
C GLY A 103 -1.03 -8.94 -26.78
N LYS A 104 -0.83 -8.78 -28.09
CA LYS A 104 -0.66 -9.90 -29.05
C LYS A 104 0.42 -10.92 -28.63
N ASN A 105 1.47 -10.47 -27.93
CA ASN A 105 2.57 -11.30 -27.42
C ASN A 105 2.50 -11.49 -25.88
N GLY A 106 1.32 -11.34 -25.28
CA GLY A 106 1.11 -11.43 -23.83
C GLY A 106 1.33 -12.85 -23.30
N ILE A 107 0.70 -13.84 -23.95
CA ILE A 107 0.74 -15.25 -23.50
C ILE A 107 2.16 -15.83 -23.50
N PRO A 108 2.99 -15.66 -24.55
CA PRO A 108 4.38 -16.11 -24.50
C PRO A 108 5.19 -15.48 -23.36
N LYS A 109 4.96 -14.19 -23.06
CA LYS A 109 5.64 -13.48 -21.95
C LYS A 109 5.15 -13.93 -20.58
N ALA A 110 3.87 -14.24 -20.45
CA ALA A 110 3.29 -14.80 -19.23
C ALA A 110 3.86 -16.20 -18.97
N ARG A 111 3.91 -17.06 -20.00
CA ARG A 111 4.52 -18.40 -19.95
C ARG A 111 6.00 -18.35 -19.58
N ALA A 112 6.78 -17.47 -20.20
CA ALA A 112 8.18 -17.28 -19.84
C ALA A 112 8.35 -16.84 -18.38
N HIS A 113 7.42 -16.03 -17.87
CA HIS A 113 7.44 -15.62 -16.48
C HIS A 113 7.09 -16.75 -15.50
N LEU A 114 6.07 -17.56 -15.81
CA LEU A 114 5.75 -18.75 -15.01
C LEU A 114 6.93 -19.72 -14.97
N ARG A 115 7.61 -19.95 -16.10
CA ARG A 115 8.83 -20.78 -16.13
C ARG A 115 9.97 -20.18 -15.31
N TYR A 116 10.10 -18.85 -15.31
CA TYR A 116 11.13 -18.16 -14.54
C TYR A 116 10.94 -18.36 -13.03
N ILE A 117 9.70 -18.21 -12.52
CA ILE A 117 9.42 -18.35 -11.07
C ILE A 117 9.40 -19.80 -10.60
N GLN A 118 9.30 -20.79 -11.50
CA GLN A 118 9.32 -22.21 -11.16
C GLN A 118 10.73 -22.82 -11.24
N ARG A 119 11.74 -22.06 -11.65
CA ARG A 119 13.11 -22.58 -11.85
C ARG A 119 13.75 -23.01 -10.52
N ASP A 120 14.70 -23.94 -10.60
CA ASP A 120 15.51 -24.50 -9.49
C ASP A 120 15.87 -23.46 -8.41
N GLY A 121 15.75 -23.84 -7.13
CA GLY A 121 16.00 -22.97 -5.97
C GLY A 121 14.77 -22.25 -5.43
N ALA A 122 13.60 -22.52 -5.99
CA ALA A 122 12.33 -22.03 -5.46
C ALA A 122 11.94 -22.78 -4.17
N GLN A 123 11.98 -24.11 -4.14
CA GLN A 123 11.62 -24.86 -2.93
C GLN A 123 12.79 -25.02 -1.95
N LYS A 124 12.46 -25.30 -0.68
CA LYS A 124 13.41 -25.43 0.45
C LYS A 124 14.44 -26.55 0.26
N ASP A 125 14.15 -27.52 -0.61
CA ASP A 125 14.99 -28.66 -0.96
C ASP A 125 15.77 -28.47 -2.28
N GLY A 126 15.68 -27.29 -2.89
CA GLY A 126 16.33 -26.96 -4.17
C GLY A 126 15.61 -27.51 -5.40
N THR A 127 14.44 -28.15 -5.24
CA THR A 127 13.63 -28.62 -6.37
C THR A 127 12.95 -27.46 -7.12
N PRO A 128 12.52 -27.68 -8.38
CA PRO A 128 11.72 -26.72 -9.10
C PRO A 128 10.49 -26.29 -8.31
N GLY A 129 10.21 -24.99 -8.33
CA GLY A 129 9.08 -24.42 -7.62
C GLY A 129 7.76 -24.96 -8.16
N LYS A 130 6.98 -25.61 -7.30
CA LYS A 130 5.63 -26.04 -7.64
C LYS A 130 4.67 -24.85 -7.51
N LEU A 131 3.90 -24.57 -8.56
CA LEU A 131 2.84 -23.57 -8.51
C LEU A 131 1.74 -24.02 -7.56
N TYR A 132 1.37 -23.15 -6.63
CA TYR A 132 0.16 -23.28 -5.81
C TYR A 132 -0.77 -22.10 -6.06
N GLY A 133 -2.04 -22.31 -5.74
CA GLY A 133 -3.09 -21.31 -5.82
C GLY A 133 -3.87 -21.18 -4.51
N PRO A 134 -5.03 -20.51 -4.55
CA PRO A 134 -5.80 -20.24 -3.34
C PRO A 134 -6.37 -21.48 -2.62
N GLN A 135 -6.60 -22.60 -3.31
CA GLN A 135 -7.11 -23.84 -2.70
C GLN A 135 -6.32 -25.11 -3.06
N CYS A 136 -5.30 -25.00 -3.91
CA CYS A 136 -4.56 -26.15 -4.44
C CYS A 136 -3.05 -25.95 -4.35
N ASP A 137 -2.33 -27.02 -4.03
CA ASP A 137 -0.88 -27.03 -3.89
C ASP A 137 -0.18 -27.44 -5.20
N GLY A 138 -0.93 -27.48 -6.30
CA GLY A 138 -0.45 -27.89 -7.61
C GLY A 138 -1.35 -27.33 -8.69
N VAL A 139 -0.84 -26.33 -9.41
CA VAL A 139 -1.53 -25.70 -10.54
C VAL A 139 -0.76 -26.00 -11.82
N ASP A 140 -1.48 -26.46 -12.85
CA ASP A 140 -0.93 -26.63 -14.19
C ASP A 140 -0.72 -25.25 -14.85
N ASP A 141 0.50 -24.98 -15.29
CA ASP A 141 0.89 -23.67 -15.82
C ASP A 141 0.17 -23.35 -17.14
N ALA A 142 -0.09 -24.37 -17.97
CA ALA A 142 -0.77 -24.21 -19.24
C ALA A 142 -2.26 -23.93 -19.04
N ALA A 143 -2.93 -24.67 -18.15
CA ALA A 143 -4.33 -24.47 -17.81
C ALA A 143 -4.58 -23.05 -17.25
N PHE A 144 -3.74 -22.59 -16.33
CA PHE A 144 -3.85 -21.24 -15.77
C PHE A 144 -3.69 -20.14 -16.84
N LEU A 145 -2.76 -20.32 -17.79
CA LEU A 145 -2.58 -19.37 -18.89
C LEU A 145 -3.75 -19.37 -19.88
N GLU A 146 -4.36 -20.52 -20.11
CA GLU A 146 -5.53 -20.63 -21.00
C GLU A 146 -6.77 -19.96 -20.39
N GLU A 147 -6.93 -20.04 -19.07
CA GLU A 147 -7.99 -19.33 -18.34
C GLU A 147 -7.80 -17.81 -18.44
N GLY A 148 -6.59 -17.32 -18.17
CA GLY A 148 -6.26 -15.89 -18.24
C GLY A 148 -6.03 -15.32 -19.66
N LYS A 149 -6.34 -16.05 -20.73
CA LYS A 149 -5.96 -15.61 -22.10
C LYS A 149 -6.68 -14.36 -22.60
N SER A 150 -7.87 -14.12 -22.06
CA SER A 150 -8.70 -12.95 -22.36
C SER A 150 -8.33 -11.74 -21.50
N ASP A 151 -7.44 -11.93 -20.50
CA ASP A 151 -7.07 -10.86 -19.59
C ASP A 151 -6.29 -9.75 -20.28
N ARG A 152 -6.64 -8.51 -19.93
CA ARG A 152 -5.94 -7.33 -20.43
C ARG A 152 -4.58 -7.14 -19.74
N HIS A 153 -4.47 -7.52 -18.48
CA HIS A 153 -3.28 -7.31 -17.65
C HIS A 153 -3.00 -8.53 -16.77
N GLN A 154 -1.73 -8.89 -16.67
CA GLN A 154 -1.21 -9.77 -15.63
C GLN A 154 -0.57 -8.92 -14.54
N PHE A 155 -0.96 -9.14 -13.29
CA PHE A 155 -0.29 -8.55 -12.14
C PHE A 155 0.78 -9.50 -11.62
N ARG A 156 1.92 -8.93 -11.24
CA ARG A 156 3.06 -9.67 -10.66
C ARG A 156 3.33 -9.05 -9.31
N ILE A 157 3.24 -9.86 -8.28
CA ILE A 157 3.39 -9.45 -6.89
C ILE A 157 4.55 -10.24 -6.32
N ILE A 158 5.45 -9.56 -5.62
CA ILE A 158 6.49 -10.17 -4.81
C ILE A 158 6.23 -9.74 -3.37
N LEU A 159 6.12 -10.74 -2.49
CA LEU A 159 6.01 -10.57 -1.05
C LEU A 159 7.36 -10.94 -0.44
N SER A 160 7.95 -10.02 0.33
CA SER A 160 9.20 -10.25 1.05
C SER A 160 9.00 -9.89 2.52
N PRO A 161 8.50 -10.84 3.34
CA PRO A 161 8.43 -10.67 4.78
C PRO A 161 9.83 -10.46 5.37
N GLU A 162 10.00 -9.48 6.26
CA GLU A 162 11.29 -9.22 6.93
C GLU A 162 11.73 -10.42 7.80
N ASP A 163 10.78 -11.21 8.30
CA ASP A 163 10.95 -12.39 9.15
C ASP A 163 10.55 -13.69 8.45
N ALA A 164 10.78 -13.79 7.13
CA ALA A 164 10.38 -14.94 6.33
C ALA A 164 10.96 -16.28 6.84
N SER A 165 12.14 -16.29 7.46
CA SER A 165 12.76 -17.47 8.07
C SER A 165 12.06 -17.95 9.34
N GLU A 166 11.29 -17.09 10.00
CA GLU A 166 10.48 -17.42 11.19
C GLU A 166 9.07 -17.89 10.80
N LEU A 167 8.70 -17.79 9.52
CA LEU A 167 7.42 -18.29 9.03
C LEU A 167 7.51 -19.81 8.80
N GLU A 168 6.71 -20.55 9.56
CA GLU A 168 6.60 -22.01 9.42
C GLU A 168 6.04 -22.41 8.05
N ASP A 169 5.10 -21.60 7.52
CA ASP A 169 4.39 -21.87 6.27
C ASP A 169 4.18 -20.57 5.46
N LEU A 170 4.95 -20.43 4.38
CA LEU A 170 4.84 -19.32 3.43
C LEU A 170 3.62 -19.44 2.50
N ASP A 171 3.08 -20.65 2.28
CA ASP A 171 1.88 -20.86 1.45
C ASP A 171 0.66 -20.29 2.17
N THR A 172 0.49 -20.66 3.45
CA THR A 172 -0.60 -20.12 4.29
C THR A 172 -0.49 -18.60 4.43
N PHE A 173 0.72 -18.08 4.69
CA PHE A 173 0.95 -16.63 4.73
C PHE A 173 0.50 -15.93 3.44
N THR A 174 0.89 -16.45 2.28
CA THR A 174 0.53 -15.87 0.99
C THR A 174 -0.97 -15.96 0.72
N ARG A 175 -1.61 -17.09 1.07
CA ARG A 175 -3.07 -17.27 0.96
C ARG A 175 -3.83 -16.25 1.81
N ASP A 176 -3.40 -16.00 3.03
CA ASP A 176 -4.02 -15.01 3.91
C ASP A 176 -3.90 -13.58 3.36
N VAL A 177 -2.72 -13.24 2.82
CA VAL A 177 -2.49 -11.94 2.16
C VAL A 177 -3.41 -11.80 0.95
N MET A 178 -3.52 -12.82 0.11
CA MET A 178 -4.37 -12.78 -1.08
C MET A 178 -5.86 -12.76 -0.71
N ALA A 179 -6.28 -13.48 0.34
CA ALA A 179 -7.65 -13.44 0.85
C ALA A 179 -8.03 -12.07 1.43
N ALA A 180 -7.08 -11.36 2.05
CA ALA A 180 -7.27 -9.96 2.44
C ALA A 180 -7.41 -9.05 1.21
N ALA A 181 -6.56 -9.24 0.20
CA ALA A 181 -6.63 -8.48 -1.05
C ALA A 181 -7.97 -8.68 -1.78
N GLU A 182 -8.48 -9.91 -1.87
CA GLU A 182 -9.81 -10.20 -2.43
C GLU A 182 -10.93 -9.44 -1.71
N ARG A 183 -10.91 -9.45 -0.37
CA ARG A 183 -11.89 -8.74 0.46
C ARG A 183 -11.84 -7.23 0.24
N ASP A 184 -10.64 -6.66 0.18
CA ASP A 184 -10.45 -5.22 -0.02
C ASP A 184 -10.84 -4.78 -1.45
N LEU A 185 -10.64 -5.63 -2.45
CA LEU A 185 -11.04 -5.37 -3.83
C LEU A 185 -12.52 -5.66 -4.10
N GLY A 186 -13.17 -6.46 -3.24
CA GLY A 186 -14.56 -6.89 -3.43
C GLY A 186 -14.73 -7.83 -4.63
N THR A 187 -13.67 -8.54 -5.03
CA THR A 187 -13.68 -9.51 -6.13
C THR A 187 -12.78 -10.69 -5.82
N LYS A 188 -13.08 -11.83 -6.44
CA LYS A 188 -12.17 -12.98 -6.47
C LYS A 188 -10.98 -12.71 -7.36
N LEU A 189 -9.85 -13.31 -7.01
CA LEU A 189 -8.59 -13.21 -7.73
C LEU A 189 -8.15 -14.61 -8.15
N ASP A 190 -7.89 -14.77 -9.44
CA ASP A 190 -7.20 -15.94 -9.98
C ASP A 190 -5.70 -15.68 -9.92
N TRP A 191 -4.99 -16.48 -9.11
CA TRP A 191 -3.57 -16.29 -8.90
C TRP A 191 -2.85 -17.61 -8.69
N VAL A 192 -1.56 -17.60 -9.04
CA VAL A 192 -0.61 -18.66 -8.75
C VAL A 192 0.64 -18.06 -8.12
N ALA A 193 1.29 -18.80 -7.24
CA ALA A 193 2.51 -18.37 -6.58
C ALA A 193 3.52 -19.52 -6.46
N VAL A 194 4.75 -19.13 -6.19
CA VAL A 194 5.87 -20.01 -5.86
C VAL A 194 6.68 -19.30 -4.77
N ASN A 195 7.00 -20.01 -3.69
CA ASN A 195 7.90 -19.50 -2.67
C ASN A 195 9.34 -19.66 -3.15
N HIS A 196 10.22 -18.73 -2.77
CA HIS A 196 11.65 -18.82 -3.01
C HIS A 196 12.35 -18.71 -1.65
N TYR A 197 13.11 -19.74 -1.27
CA TYR A 197 13.83 -19.78 0.02
C TYR A 197 15.27 -19.26 -0.09
N ASP A 198 15.81 -19.11 -1.30
CA ASP A 198 17.15 -18.58 -1.59
C ASP A 198 17.10 -17.15 -2.16
N THR A 199 16.79 -16.15 -1.34
CA THR A 199 16.90 -14.72 -1.70
C THR A 199 17.48 -13.89 -0.57
#